data_AF-A0A834HT36-F1
#
_entry.id   AF-A0A834HT36-F1
#
_cell.length_a   1.000
_cell.length_b   1.000
_cell.length_c   1.000
_cell.angle_alpha   90.00
_cell.angle_beta   90.00
_cell.angle_gamma   90.00
#
_symmetry.space_group_name_H-M   'P 1'
#
loop_
_entity.id
_entity.type
_entity.pdbx_description
1 polymer ?
#
loop_
_entity_poly.entity_id
_entity_poly.type
_entity_poly.pdbx_seq_one_letter_code
_entity_poly.pdbx_strand_id
1 'polypeptide(L)'
;MAKFLAQLIVAGAQVVGRAFARAVKQEIEASQQAAQRLNNTRTRSERVANQKLGLSLEEAKQILNVSKLTREEIEERYQSLFKANEKTSLYLQSKVVRAKERLDHELMAESQKKSQNPKEDISSGNAT
;
A
#
# COMPACT_ATOMS: atom_id res chain seq x y z
N MET A 1 -60.62 18.30 11.00
CA MET A 1 -59.43 18.95 11.60
C MET A 1 -58.31 17.95 11.94
N ALA A 2 -58.54 16.92 12.77
CA ALA A 2 -57.49 15.97 13.19
C ALA A 2 -56.78 15.21 12.05
N LYS A 3 -57.48 14.92 10.94
CA LYS A 3 -56.91 14.22 9.77
C LYS A 3 -55.77 14.98 9.11
N PHE A 4 -55.87 16.31 9.02
CA PHE A 4 -54.83 17.16 8.41
C PHE A 4 -53.58 17.26 9.29
N LEU A 5 -53.77 17.33 10.62
CA LEU A 5 -52.66 17.34 11.57
C LEU A 5 -51.88 16.01 11.56
N ALA A 6 -52.60 14.88 11.51
CA ALA A 6 -51.97 13.57 11.39
C ALA A 6 -51.17 13.43 10.07
N GLN A 7 -51.72 13.94 8.96
CA GLN A 7 -51.03 13.94 7.66
C GLN A 7 -49.76 14.80 7.66
N LEU A 8 -49.81 15.96 8.32
CA LEU A 8 -48.66 16.86 8.45
C LEU A 8 -47.53 16.21 9.26
N ILE A 9 -47.87 15.53 10.36
CA ILE A 9 -46.91 14.82 11.21
C ILE A 9 -46.27 13.66 10.44
N VAL A 10 -47.06 12.86 9.73
CA VAL A 10 -46.55 11.72 8.94
C VAL A 10 -45.64 12.20 7.80
N ALA A 11 -46.04 13.25 7.08
CA ALA A 11 -45.23 13.84 6.02
C ALA A 11 -43.91 14.41 6.57
N GLY A 12 -43.96 15.11 7.71
CA GLY A 12 -42.76 15.64 8.38
C GLY A 12 -41.81 14.54 8.83
N ALA A 13 -42.33 13.48 9.44
CA ALA A 13 -41.53 12.34 9.91
C ALA A 13 -40.84 11.58 8.76
N GLN A 14 -41.49 11.44 7.60
CA GLN A 14 -40.91 10.79 6.44
C GLN A 14 -39.72 11.56 5.85
N VAL A 15 -39.81 12.90 5.82
CA VAL A 15 -38.72 13.75 5.31
C VAL A 15 -37.50 13.68 6.24
N VAL A 16 -37.71 13.80 7.56
CA VAL A 16 -36.63 13.72 8.54
C VAL A 16 -36.01 12.33 8.59
N GLY A 17 -36.82 11.27 8.57
CA GLY A 17 -36.33 9.88 8.57
C GLY A 17 -35.49 9.54 7.34
N ARG A 18 -35.90 10.00 6.14
CA ARG A 18 -35.11 9.81 4.91
C ARG A 18 -33.79 10.58 4.92
N ALA A 19 -33.76 11.79 5.47
CA ALA A 19 -32.53 12.56 5.60
C ALA A 19 -31.54 11.90 6.57
N PHE A 20 -32.02 11.42 7.71
CA PHE A 20 -31.20 10.70 8.69
C PHE A 20 -30.66 9.38 8.11
N ALA A 21 -31.49 8.59 7.43
CA ALA A 21 -31.05 7.36 6.77
C ALA A 21 -29.99 7.62 5.68
N ARG A 22 -30.10 8.73 4.93
CA ARG A 22 -29.09 9.14 3.96
C ARG A 22 -27.77 9.53 4.62
N ALA A 23 -27.82 10.28 5.72
CA ALA A 23 -26.62 10.68 6.47
C ALA A 23 -25.88 9.45 7.04
N VAL A 24 -26.61 8.52 7.67
CA VAL A 24 -26.05 7.27 8.20
C VAL A 24 -25.45 6.42 7.07
N LYS A 25 -26.15 6.30 5.94
CA LYS A 25 -25.62 5.57 4.76
C LYS A 25 -24.35 6.21 4.22
N GLN A 26 -24.29 7.54 4.14
CA GLN A 26 -23.10 8.27 3.68
C GLN A 26 -21.90 8.07 4.61
N GLU A 27 -22.11 8.07 5.93
CA GLU A 27 -21.05 7.82 6.90
C GLU A 27 -20.53 6.38 6.79
N ILE A 28 -21.43 5.40 6.65
CA ILE A 28 -21.05 4.00 6.45
C ILE A 28 -20.31 3.81 5.13
N GLU A 29 -20.77 4.41 4.03
CA GLU A 29 -20.11 4.34 2.72
C GLU A 29 -18.74 5.03 2.74
N ALA A 30 -18.65 6.21 3.35
CA ALA A 30 -17.37 6.91 3.52
C ALA A 30 -16.40 6.11 4.39
N SER A 31 -16.90 5.49 5.47
CA SER A 31 -16.10 4.63 6.36
C SER A 31 -15.67 3.35 5.66
N GLN A 32 -16.55 2.71 4.86
CA GLN A 32 -16.21 1.54 4.06
C GLN A 32 -15.21 1.87 2.94
N GLN A 33 -15.35 3.00 2.27
CA GLN A 33 -14.39 3.46 1.26
C GLN A 33 -13.03 3.78 1.91
N ALA A 34 -13.01 4.42 3.08
CA ALA A 34 -11.79 4.66 3.84
C ALA A 34 -11.14 3.34 4.31
N ALA A 35 -11.94 2.37 4.79
CA ALA A 35 -11.48 1.05 5.18
C ALA A 35 -10.97 0.22 4.00
N GLN A 36 -11.61 0.29 2.83
CA GLN A 36 -11.13 -0.33 1.59
C GLN A 36 -9.80 0.29 1.13
N ARG A 37 -9.60 1.60 1.32
CA ARG A 37 -8.31 2.28 1.11
C ARG A 37 -7.27 1.88 2.16
N LEU A 38 -7.71 1.56 3.38
CA LEU A 38 -6.87 1.09 4.49
C LEU A 38 -6.42 -0.37 4.33
N ASN A 39 -7.26 -1.21 3.72
CA ASN A 39 -6.98 -2.64 3.47
C ASN A 39 -5.82 -2.87 2.51
N ASN A 40 -5.32 -1.83 1.83
CA ASN A 40 -4.08 -1.91 1.08
C ASN A 40 -2.90 -1.41 1.92
N THR A 41 -2.65 -2.10 3.06
CA THR A 41 -1.49 -1.89 3.94
C THR A 41 -0.19 -1.76 3.15
N ARG A 42 -0.08 -2.51 2.04
CA ARG A 42 1.04 -2.50 1.09
C ARG A 42 1.28 -1.10 0.50
N THR A 43 0.25 -0.44 -0.03
CA THR A 43 0.39 0.93 -0.54
C THR A 43 0.69 1.95 0.54
N ARG A 44 0.24 1.77 1.78
CA ARG A 44 0.59 2.70 2.86
C ARG A 44 2.05 2.54 3.27
N SER A 45 2.53 1.31 3.44
CA SER A 45 3.95 1.03 3.72
C SER A 45 4.86 1.48 2.58
N GLU A 46 4.46 1.26 1.33
CA GLU A 46 5.21 1.70 0.15
C GLU A 46 5.24 3.23 0.06
N ARG A 47 4.12 3.91 0.30
CA ARG A 47 4.09 5.39 0.31
C ARG A 47 4.94 5.97 1.43
N VAL A 48 4.91 5.38 2.62
CA VAL A 48 5.75 5.83 3.75
C VAL A 48 7.23 5.57 3.46
N ALA A 49 7.58 4.40 2.92
CA ALA A 49 8.95 4.09 2.50
C ALA A 49 9.43 5.05 1.41
N ASN A 50 8.62 5.30 0.38
CA ASN A 50 8.94 6.24 -0.70
C ASN A 50 9.07 7.68 -0.18
N GLN A 51 8.24 8.10 0.79
CA GLN A 51 8.37 9.42 1.43
C GLN A 51 9.64 9.53 2.29
N LYS A 52 9.97 8.48 3.05
CA LYS A 52 11.14 8.44 3.93
C LYS A 52 12.45 8.39 3.15
N LEU A 53 12.48 7.63 2.06
CA LEU A 53 13.68 7.40 1.24
C LEU A 53 13.75 8.36 0.04
N GLY A 54 12.68 9.09 -0.26
CA GLY A 54 12.59 10.01 -1.40
C GLY A 54 12.72 9.32 -2.76
N LEU A 55 12.46 8.03 -2.83
CA LEU A 55 12.70 7.19 -4.00
C LEU A 55 11.65 6.07 -4.08
N SER A 56 11.03 5.90 -5.25
CA SER A 56 10.11 4.79 -5.48
C SER A 56 10.83 3.46 -5.70
N LEU A 57 10.10 2.35 -5.51
CA LEU A 57 10.63 1.01 -5.78
C LEU A 57 11.02 0.86 -7.26
N GLU A 58 10.21 1.40 -8.16
CA GLU A 58 10.44 1.31 -9.60
C GLU A 58 11.67 2.11 -10.03
N GLU A 59 11.82 3.33 -9.54
CA GLU A 59 13.03 4.13 -9.77
C GLU A 59 14.28 3.43 -9.20
N ALA A 60 14.17 2.79 -8.04
CA ALA A 60 15.29 2.06 -7.45
C ALA A 60 15.73 0.87 -8.33
N LYS A 61 14.77 0.12 -8.88
CA LYS A 61 15.04 -0.96 -9.84
C LYS A 61 15.72 -0.45 -11.10
N GLN A 62 15.25 0.68 -11.63
CA GLN A 62 15.82 1.30 -12.83
C GLN A 62 17.24 1.82 -12.58
N ILE A 63 17.50 2.47 -11.43
CA ILE A 63 18.83 2.98 -11.08
C ILE A 63 19.87 1.85 -10.97
N LEU A 64 19.52 0.72 -10.34
CA LEU A 64 20.43 -0.43 -10.25
C LEU A 64 20.34 -1.40 -11.44
N ASN A 65 19.44 -1.14 -12.39
CA ASN A 65 19.15 -2.00 -13.52
C ASN A 65 18.92 -3.47 -13.10
N VAL A 66 18.06 -3.67 -12.10
CA VAL A 66 17.71 -5.00 -11.57
C VAL A 66 16.33 -5.42 -12.04
N SER A 67 16.24 -6.66 -12.52
CA SER A 67 14.96 -7.24 -12.97
C SER A 67 14.36 -8.15 -11.90
N LYS A 68 15.21 -8.90 -11.21
CA LYS A 68 14.80 -9.80 -10.12
C LYS A 68 15.24 -9.20 -8.79
N LEU A 69 14.36 -9.32 -7.80
CA LEU A 69 14.61 -8.82 -6.45
C LEU A 69 15.34 -9.89 -5.63
N THR A 70 16.57 -10.21 -6.02
CA THR A 70 17.45 -11.11 -5.26
C THR A 70 18.57 -10.31 -4.61
N ARG A 71 19.03 -10.76 -3.44
CA ARG A 71 20.09 -10.06 -2.69
C ARG A 71 21.39 -10.01 -3.48
N GLU A 72 21.68 -11.09 -4.19
CA GLU A 72 22.91 -11.27 -4.97
C GLU A 72 22.96 -10.30 -6.15
N GLU A 73 21.87 -10.17 -6.92
CA GLU A 73 21.79 -9.27 -8.08
C GLU A 73 21.88 -7.80 -7.66
N ILE A 74 21.20 -7.44 -6.56
CA ILE A 74 21.24 -6.07 -6.01
C ILE A 74 22.67 -5.71 -5.58
N GLU A 75 23.36 -6.58 -4.86
CA GLU A 75 24.72 -6.31 -4.37
C GLU A 75 25.72 -6.22 -5.53
N GLU A 76 25.65 -7.14 -6.49
CA GLU A 76 26.53 -7.13 -7.68
C GLU A 76 26.38 -5.82 -8.47
N ARG A 77 25.13 -5.44 -8.78
CA ARG A 77 24.84 -4.21 -9.53
C ARG A 77 25.22 -2.96 -8.75
N TYR A 78 24.95 -2.93 -7.45
CA TYR A 78 25.36 -1.85 -6.58
C TYR A 78 26.88 -1.65 -6.60
N GLN A 79 27.66 -2.70 -6.38
CA GLN A 79 29.13 -2.61 -6.34
C GLN A 79 29.69 -2.12 -7.68
N SER A 80 29.18 -2.66 -8.80
CA SER A 80 29.58 -2.26 -10.15
C SER A 80 29.30 -0.77 -10.40
N LEU A 81 28.07 -0.32 -10.14
CA LEU A 81 27.66 1.07 -10.36
C LEU A 81 28.32 2.04 -9.39
N PHE A 82 28.47 1.66 -8.13
CA PHE A 82 29.10 2.50 -7.11
C PHE A 82 30.58 2.74 -7.46
N LYS A 83 31.31 1.68 -7.84
CA LYS A 83 32.71 1.79 -8.29
C LYS A 83 32.85 2.60 -9.58
N ALA A 84 31.97 2.38 -10.56
CA ALA A 84 31.99 3.15 -11.81
C ALA A 84 31.72 4.65 -11.59
N ASN A 85 31.01 5.01 -10.52
CA ASN A 85 30.63 6.37 -10.18
C ASN A 85 31.41 6.98 -9.01
N GLU A 86 32.47 6.32 -8.53
CA GLU A 86 33.24 6.77 -7.36
C GLU A 86 33.83 8.18 -7.53
N LYS A 87 34.20 8.54 -8.76
CA LYS A 87 34.80 9.83 -9.11
C LYS A 87 33.83 10.80 -9.79
N THR A 88 32.54 10.47 -9.84
CA THR A 88 31.53 11.33 -10.46
C THR A 88 30.92 12.27 -9.41
N SER A 89 29.68 12.73 -9.61
CA SER A 89 29.04 13.63 -8.65
C SER A 89 28.56 12.88 -7.40
N LEU A 90 28.68 13.53 -6.24
CA LEU A 90 28.12 13.03 -4.98
C LEU A 90 26.62 12.73 -5.09
N TYR A 91 25.91 13.50 -5.92
CA TYR A 91 24.49 13.27 -6.19
C TYR A 91 24.23 11.90 -6.82
N LEU A 92 25.01 11.54 -7.85
CA LEU A 92 24.84 10.28 -8.56
C LEU A 92 25.22 9.09 -7.66
N GLN A 93 26.32 9.23 -6.91
CA GLN A 93 26.71 8.25 -5.90
C GLN A 93 25.62 8.08 -4.82
N SER A 94 25.06 9.19 -4.33
CA SER A 94 23.95 9.18 -3.37
C SER A 94 22.70 8.50 -3.94
N LYS A 95 22.40 8.67 -5.23
CA LYS A 95 21.27 7.98 -5.89
C LYS A 95 21.47 6.46 -5.94
N VAL A 96 22.68 5.99 -6.23
CA VAL A 96 23.02 4.56 -6.23
C VAL A 96 22.87 3.97 -4.82
N VAL A 97 23.35 4.67 -3.79
CA VAL A 97 23.20 4.24 -2.38
C VAL A 97 21.72 4.20 -1.97
N ARG A 98 20.95 5.25 -2.27
CA ARG A 98 19.52 5.31 -1.95
C ARG A 98 18.70 4.23 -2.65
N ALA A 99 19.05 3.92 -3.90
CA ALA A 99 18.41 2.83 -4.65
C ALA A 99 18.62 1.48 -3.97
N LYS A 100 19.85 1.19 -3.52
CA LYS A 100 20.15 -0.01 -2.74
C LYS A 100 19.31 -0.08 -1.46
N GLU A 101 19.32 0.99 -0.65
CA GLU A 101 18.55 1.05 0.60
C GLU A 101 17.05 0.77 0.39
N ARG A 102 16.47 1.29 -0.70
CA ARG A 102 15.05 1.08 -1.03
C ARG A 102 14.74 -0.36 -1.41
N LEU A 103 15.62 -1.03 -2.16
CA LEU A 103 15.44 -2.42 -2.56
C LEU A 103 15.68 -3.38 -1.40
N ASP A 104 16.69 -3.11 -0.55
CA ASP A 104 16.94 -3.88 0.67
C ASP A 104 15.75 -3.81 1.63
N HIS A 105 15.13 -2.64 1.76
CA HIS A 105 13.91 -2.48 2.55
C HIS A 105 12.74 -3.32 2.01
N GLU A 106 12.60 -3.41 0.68
CA GLU A 106 11.56 -4.25 0.06
C GLU A 106 11.84 -5.74 0.32
N LEU A 107 13.10 -6.19 0.17
CA LEU A 107 13.52 -7.56 0.40
C LEU A 107 13.26 -8.01 1.85
N MET A 108 13.50 -7.12 2.81
CA MET A 108 13.19 -7.34 4.23
C MET A 108 11.68 -7.43 4.47
N ALA A 109 10.89 -6.54 3.85
CA ALA A 109 9.44 -6.55 3.96
C ALA A 109 8.82 -7.83 3.35
N GLU A 110 9.37 -8.34 2.25
CA GLU A 110 8.96 -9.61 1.66
C GLU A 110 9.31 -10.81 2.55
N SER A 111 10.51 -10.82 3.14
CA SER A 111 10.95 -11.87 4.05
C SER A 111 10.05 -11.95 5.29
N GLN A 112 9.70 -10.81 5.89
CA GLN A 112 8.80 -10.73 7.04
C GLN A 112 7.38 -11.25 6.71
N LYS A 113 6.87 -10.95 5.51
CA LYS A 113 5.57 -11.49 5.05
C LYS A 113 5.62 -13.01 4.92
N LYS A 114 6.69 -13.56 4.37
CA LYS A 114 6.85 -15.02 4.19
C LYS A 114 6.91 -15.76 5.53
N SER A 115 7.53 -15.17 6.56
CA SER A 115 7.57 -15.73 7.91
C SER A 115 6.22 -15.67 8.65
N GLN A 116 5.32 -14.74 8.26
CA GLN A 116 4.02 -14.56 8.92
C GLN A 116 2.88 -15.40 8.33
N ASN A 117 3.08 -16.08 7.19
CA ASN A 117 2.02 -16.90 6.56
C ASN A 117 2.46 -18.36 6.23
N PRO A 118 2.68 -19.25 7.22
CA PRO A 118 3.16 -20.62 6.97
C PRO A 118 2.07 -21.68 6.61
N LYS A 119 0.82 -21.32 6.32
CA LYS A 119 -0.26 -22.32 6.16
C LYS A 119 -1.09 -22.10 4.90
N GLU A 120 -0.65 -22.63 3.76
CA GLU A 120 -1.54 -22.93 2.63
C GLU A 120 -0.89 -23.83 1.55
N ASP A 121 -0.09 -24.83 1.95
CA ASP A 121 0.43 -25.80 0.96
C ASP A 121 0.60 -27.21 1.55
N ILE A 122 -0.47 -27.73 2.18
CA ILE A 122 -0.59 -29.17 2.52
C ILE A 122 -2.08 -29.59 2.51
N SER A 123 -2.82 -29.43 1.40
CA SER A 123 -4.14 -30.06 1.27
C SER A 123 -4.61 -30.22 -0.19
N SER A 124 -3.85 -30.95 -0.99
CA SER A 124 -4.35 -31.51 -2.26
C SER A 124 -3.54 -32.73 -2.67
N GLY A 125 -3.45 -33.69 -1.75
CA GLY A 125 -2.80 -34.97 -1.99
C GLY A 125 -3.16 -35.95 -0.88
N ASN A 126 -4.43 -36.38 -0.86
CA ASN A 126 -4.87 -37.70 -0.41
C ASN A 126 -6.39 -37.77 -0.41
N ALA A 127 -6.97 -38.37 -1.45
CA ALA A 127 -8.12 -39.25 -1.31
C ALA A 127 -8.11 -40.21 -2.51
N THR A 128 -8.03 -41.48 -2.16
CA THR A 128 -8.17 -42.68 -2.99
C THR A 128 -9.47 -42.69 -3.78
#